data_AF-A0A9D1EPE7-F1
#
_entry.id   AF-A0A9D1EPE7-F1
#
_cell.length_a   1.000
_cell.length_b   1.000
_cell.length_c   1.000
_cell.angle_alpha   90.00
_cell.angle_beta   90.00
_cell.angle_gamma   90.00
#
_symmetry.space_group_name_H-M   'P 1'
#
loop_
_entity.id
_entity.type
_entity.pdbx_description
1 polymer ?
#
loop_
_entity_poly.entity_id
_entity_poly.type
_entity_poly.pdbx_seq_one_letter_code
_entity_poly.pdbx_strand_id
1 'polypeptide(L)'
;MKGFFNLFVRSAKELKNIRCLCVTAMLVALDLVLKFTLSIQVTSSIKISFAFIALSAIGMLYGPTVSFAAGLITDLLGIIIKPTGAFDIRFTLIEAFGALLYGLFLYNAKNDGWIFPRVVAAKTTVTIACNLFLTTFALASVMGDGFFALFPARAVKSLAQLPVDICLMCIFLPLILKAYCKVFKGARAEIPADKLVFSNENMLKAMAYIVCILLIIVGSLGIAGNDLYSDNSDLEDTITEQSEKIEAMQSEIDDLYEHIGIQKPDSSQTEPVETAE
;
A
#
# COMPACT_ATOMS: atom_id res chain seq x y z
N MET A 1 -7.83 -24.09 -13.51
CA MET A 1 -8.12 -22.68 -13.13
C MET A 1 -9.50 -22.44 -12.51
N LYS A 2 -10.56 -23.24 -12.79
CA LYS A 2 -11.92 -23.02 -12.24
C LYS A 2 -11.99 -22.89 -10.71
N GLY A 3 -11.16 -23.63 -9.96
CA GLY A 3 -11.10 -23.54 -8.49
C GLY A 3 -10.59 -22.19 -7.95
N PHE A 4 -9.64 -21.57 -8.65
CA PHE A 4 -9.04 -20.29 -8.25
C PHE A 4 -10.06 -19.15 -8.37
N PHE A 5 -10.68 -18.99 -9.54
CA PHE A 5 -11.72 -17.97 -9.74
C PHE A 5 -12.95 -18.20 -8.85
N ASN A 6 -13.31 -19.44 -8.57
CA ASN A 6 -14.37 -19.75 -7.62
C ASN A 6 -14.07 -19.26 -6.19
N LEU A 7 -12.79 -19.15 -5.79
CA LEU A 7 -12.41 -18.57 -4.50
C LEU A 7 -12.73 -17.08 -4.43
N PHE A 8 -12.38 -16.35 -5.50
CA PHE A 8 -12.66 -14.91 -5.63
C PHE A 8 -14.16 -14.64 -5.73
N VAL A 9 -14.90 -15.44 -6.51
CA VAL A 9 -16.35 -15.31 -6.64
C VAL A 9 -17.06 -15.60 -5.31
N ARG A 10 -16.60 -16.59 -4.54
CA ARG A 10 -17.14 -16.87 -3.20
C ARG A 10 -16.87 -15.72 -2.23
N SER A 11 -15.63 -15.23 -2.18
CA SER A 11 -15.26 -14.08 -1.35
C SER A 11 -16.05 -12.81 -1.75
N ALA A 12 -16.24 -12.57 -3.05
CA ALA A 12 -17.07 -11.47 -3.53
C ALA A 12 -18.55 -11.63 -3.15
N LYS A 13 -19.06 -12.86 -3.08
CA LYS A 13 -20.43 -13.13 -2.63
C LYS A 13 -20.63 -12.81 -1.15
N GLU A 14 -19.59 -12.99 -0.31
CA GLU A 14 -19.64 -12.63 1.11
C GLU A 14 -19.87 -11.12 1.31
N LEU A 15 -19.39 -10.25 0.41
CA LEU A 15 -19.63 -8.79 0.46
C LEU A 15 -21.11 -8.41 0.39
N LYS A 16 -21.96 -9.27 -0.18
CA LYS A 16 -23.42 -9.03 -0.22
C LYS A 16 -24.08 -9.18 1.15
N ASN A 17 -23.39 -9.80 2.11
CA ASN A 17 -23.89 -10.00 3.45
C ASN A 17 -23.56 -8.78 4.33
N ILE A 18 -24.58 -8.18 4.94
CA ILE A 18 -24.44 -7.04 5.85
C ILE A 18 -23.48 -7.37 7.00
N ARG A 19 -23.52 -8.62 7.50
CA ARG A 19 -22.61 -9.08 8.56
C ARG A 19 -21.14 -9.00 8.14
N CYS A 20 -20.84 -9.39 6.89
CA CYS A 20 -19.48 -9.31 6.36
C CYS A 20 -19.01 -7.86 6.34
N LEU A 21 -19.86 -6.95 5.87
CA LEU A 21 -19.54 -5.52 5.78
C LEU A 21 -19.28 -4.92 7.16
N CYS A 22 -20.16 -5.15 8.14
CA CYS A 22 -20.00 -4.59 9.49
C CYS A 22 -18.75 -5.11 10.21
N VAL A 23 -18.46 -6.41 10.16
CA VAL A 23 -17.28 -6.98 10.82
C VAL A 23 -16.00 -6.52 10.11
N THR A 24 -16.01 -6.46 8.78
CA THR A 24 -14.87 -5.93 8.01
C THR A 24 -14.62 -4.46 8.37
N ALA A 25 -15.66 -3.63 8.47
CA ALA A 25 -15.53 -2.23 8.88
C ALA A 25 -14.96 -2.08 10.30
N MET A 26 -15.40 -2.91 11.25
CA MET A 26 -14.82 -2.92 12.60
C MET A 26 -13.34 -3.33 12.61
N LEU A 27 -12.97 -4.33 11.80
CA LEU A 27 -11.58 -4.77 11.69
C LEU A 27 -10.70 -3.74 10.98
N VAL A 28 -11.23 -3.01 9.97
CA VAL A 28 -10.52 -1.88 9.34
C VAL A 28 -10.34 -0.74 10.32
N ALA A 29 -11.36 -0.41 11.13
CA ALA A 29 -11.22 0.59 12.18
C ALA A 29 -10.16 0.16 13.21
N LEU A 30 -10.16 -1.12 13.61
CA LEU A 30 -9.13 -1.68 14.47
C LEU A 30 -7.74 -1.59 13.82
N ASP A 31 -7.62 -1.87 12.53
CA ASP A 31 -6.36 -1.73 11.79
C ASP A 31 -5.80 -0.31 11.92
N LEU A 32 -6.62 0.70 11.60
CA LEU A 32 -6.22 2.11 11.66
C LEU A 32 -5.79 2.49 13.08
N VAL A 33 -6.54 2.08 14.09
CA VAL A 33 -6.17 2.31 15.49
C VAL A 33 -4.82 1.67 15.80
N LEU A 34 -4.59 0.41 15.43
CA LEU A 34 -3.29 -0.27 15.64
C LEU A 34 -2.16 0.39 14.86
N LYS A 35 -2.43 0.85 13.63
CA LYS A 35 -1.48 1.53 12.74
C LYS A 35 -1.03 2.87 13.35
N PHE A 36 -1.92 3.59 14.02
CA PHE A 36 -1.63 4.89 14.63
C PHE A 36 -1.15 4.82 16.09
N THR A 37 -1.74 3.95 16.92
CA THR A 37 -1.48 3.94 18.37
C THR A 37 -0.33 3.02 18.78
N LEU A 38 -0.18 1.86 18.13
CA LEU A 38 0.85 0.87 18.45
C LEU A 38 2.04 0.89 17.48
N SER A 39 2.22 2.03 16.79
CA SER A 39 3.43 2.36 16.04
C SER A 39 4.56 2.69 17.03
N ILE A 40 5.11 1.67 17.69
CA ILE A 40 6.28 1.85 18.56
C ILE A 40 7.48 2.03 17.63
N GLN A 41 8.03 3.25 17.60
CA GLN A 41 9.32 3.52 16.98
C GLN A 41 10.39 2.98 17.93
N VAL A 42 10.80 1.72 17.72
CA VAL A 42 11.78 1.05 18.60
C VAL A 42 13.19 1.64 18.37
N THR A 43 13.45 2.23 17.19
CA THR A 43 14.67 2.98 16.84
C THR A 43 14.35 3.95 15.69
N SER A 44 15.11 5.03 15.49
CA SER A 44 14.90 6.07 14.45
C SER A 44 14.67 5.55 13.01
N SER A 45 14.94 4.28 12.74
CA SER A 45 14.68 3.63 11.45
C SER A 45 13.76 2.39 11.52
N ILE A 46 13.37 1.90 12.71
CA ILE A 46 12.58 0.67 12.88
C ILE A 46 11.23 0.99 13.54
N LYS A 47 10.18 0.92 12.71
CA LYS A 47 8.77 1.04 13.09
C LYS A 47 8.14 -0.33 12.91
N ILE A 48 7.69 -0.95 14.00
CA ILE A 48 6.93 -2.19 13.99
C ILE A 48 5.44 -1.80 13.99
N SER A 49 4.67 -2.31 13.02
CA SER A 49 3.25 -1.99 12.88
C SER A 49 2.43 -3.26 13.05
N PHE A 50 1.45 -3.25 13.96
CA PHE A 50 0.57 -4.40 14.24
C PHE A 50 -0.66 -4.47 13.31
N ALA A 51 -0.81 -3.50 12.41
CA ALA A 51 -1.88 -3.39 11.42
C ALA A 51 -2.12 -4.71 10.65
N PHE A 52 -1.05 -5.40 10.24
CA PHE A 52 -1.16 -6.65 9.48
C PHE A 52 -2.05 -7.72 10.13
N ILE A 53 -2.22 -7.71 11.47
CA ILE A 53 -3.07 -8.65 12.19
C ILE A 53 -4.54 -8.47 11.76
N ALA A 54 -5.03 -7.24 11.69
CA ALA A 54 -6.42 -6.96 11.34
C ALA A 54 -6.72 -7.31 9.88
N LEU A 55 -5.88 -6.88 8.93
CA LEU A 55 -6.05 -7.23 7.50
C LEU A 55 -5.97 -8.74 7.28
N SER A 56 -5.05 -9.43 7.97
CA SER A 56 -4.95 -10.89 7.87
C SER A 56 -6.15 -11.62 8.46
N ALA A 57 -6.77 -11.08 9.51
CA ALA A 57 -8.00 -11.61 10.07
C ALA A 57 -9.17 -11.46 9.07
N ILE A 58 -9.29 -10.31 8.40
CA ILE A 58 -10.27 -10.09 7.33
C ILE A 58 -10.06 -11.13 6.21
N GLY A 59 -8.82 -11.33 5.78
CA GLY A 59 -8.45 -12.32 4.77
C GLY A 59 -8.81 -13.76 5.19
N MET A 60 -8.57 -14.11 6.45
CA MET A 60 -8.91 -15.43 6.97
C MET A 60 -10.43 -15.68 7.03
N LEU A 61 -11.20 -14.66 7.38
CA LEU A 61 -12.65 -14.74 7.59
C LEU A 61 -13.44 -14.67 6.28
N TYR A 62 -13.14 -13.69 5.43
CA TYR A 62 -13.97 -13.33 4.27
C TYR A 62 -13.28 -13.52 2.92
N GLY A 63 -11.96 -13.73 2.90
CA GLY A 63 -11.20 -14.16 1.72
C GLY A 63 -10.47 -13.05 0.97
N PRO A 64 -9.88 -13.39 -0.20
CA PRO A 64 -8.95 -12.51 -0.91
C PRO A 64 -9.61 -11.24 -1.44
N THR A 65 -10.84 -11.31 -1.97
CA THR A 65 -11.51 -10.15 -2.56
C THR A 65 -11.90 -9.11 -1.50
N VAL A 66 -12.44 -9.58 -0.36
CA VAL A 66 -12.82 -8.69 0.75
C VAL A 66 -11.58 -8.07 1.39
N SER A 67 -10.53 -8.85 1.59
CA SER A 67 -9.28 -8.35 2.18
C SER A 67 -8.57 -7.36 1.26
N PHE A 68 -8.56 -7.59 -0.07
CA PHE A 68 -8.04 -6.64 -1.04
C PHE A 68 -8.75 -5.28 -0.95
N ALA A 69 -10.09 -5.28 -0.95
CA ALA A 69 -10.88 -4.06 -0.82
C ALA A 69 -10.64 -3.38 0.54
N ALA A 70 -10.53 -4.15 1.63
CA ALA A 70 -10.21 -3.62 2.94
C ALA A 70 -8.83 -2.97 2.99
N GLY A 71 -7.81 -3.55 2.34
CA GLY A 71 -6.47 -2.96 2.25
C GLY A 71 -6.46 -1.61 1.52
N LEU A 72 -7.18 -1.50 0.40
CA LEU A 72 -7.36 -0.22 -0.31
C LEU A 72 -8.00 0.84 0.60
N ILE A 73 -9.11 0.48 1.26
CA ILE A 73 -9.86 1.41 2.12
C ILE A 73 -9.00 1.84 3.32
N THR A 74 -8.26 0.90 3.91
CA THR A 74 -7.42 1.17 5.08
C THR A 74 -6.29 2.14 4.74
N ASP A 75 -5.66 2.00 3.58
CA ASP A 75 -4.61 2.93 3.15
C ASP A 75 -5.18 4.32 2.84
N LEU A 76 -6.27 4.40 2.07
CA LEU A 76 -6.96 5.67 1.77
C LEU A 76 -7.40 6.40 3.05
N LEU A 77 -8.06 5.69 3.97
CA LEU A 77 -8.46 6.26 5.25
C LEU A 77 -7.26 6.64 6.11
N GLY A 78 -6.17 5.87 6.04
CA GLY A 78 -4.93 6.16 6.73
C GLY A 78 -4.36 7.51 6.33
N ILE A 79 -4.35 7.80 5.03
CA ILE A 79 -3.86 9.06 4.46
C ILE A 79 -4.77 10.23 4.81
N ILE A 80 -6.09 10.03 4.80
CA ILE A 80 -7.07 11.06 5.19
C ILE A 80 -6.91 11.44 6.67
N ILE A 81 -6.74 10.45 7.56
CA ILE A 81 -6.64 10.68 9.01
C ILE A 81 -5.30 11.31 9.38
N LYS A 82 -4.21 10.84 8.76
CA LYS A 82 -2.87 11.35 9.01
C LYS A 82 -2.13 11.53 7.67
N PRO A 83 -2.26 12.71 7.02
CA PRO A 83 -1.54 12.99 5.80
C PRO A 83 -0.04 13.03 6.12
N THR A 84 0.66 11.95 5.79
CA THR A 84 2.10 11.80 6.02
C THR A 84 2.77 11.65 4.66
N GLY A 85 3.05 12.79 4.02
CA GLY A 85 3.62 12.87 2.68
C GLY A 85 2.57 12.96 1.56
N ALA A 86 3.05 13.01 0.32
CA ALA A 86 2.22 13.01 -0.88
C ALA A 86 1.49 11.67 -1.04
N PHE A 87 0.25 11.71 -1.53
CA PHE A 87 -0.50 10.49 -1.85
C PHE A 87 0.17 9.77 -3.02
N ASP A 88 0.67 8.57 -2.75
CA ASP A 88 1.34 7.73 -3.72
C ASP A 88 0.52 6.46 -3.93
N ILE A 89 -0.15 6.37 -5.09
CA ILE A 89 -0.99 5.21 -5.47
C ILE A 89 -0.24 3.88 -5.39
N ARG A 90 1.08 3.93 -5.54
CA ARG A 90 1.99 2.78 -5.40
C ARG A 90 1.88 2.15 -4.02
N PHE A 91 1.91 2.94 -2.94
CA PHE A 91 1.82 2.39 -1.57
C PHE A 91 0.44 1.80 -1.28
N THR A 92 -0.63 2.44 -1.77
CA THR A 92 -2.00 1.93 -1.70
C THR A 92 -2.14 0.55 -2.34
N LEU A 93 -1.58 0.39 -3.55
CA LEU A 93 -1.58 -0.89 -4.24
C LEU A 93 -0.79 -1.94 -3.46
N ILE A 94 0.37 -1.59 -2.90
CA ILE A 94 1.19 -2.51 -2.11
C ILE A 94 0.44 -3.02 -0.87
N GLU A 95 -0.24 -2.12 -0.14
CA GLU A 95 -1.04 -2.50 1.03
C GLU A 95 -2.20 -3.42 0.63
N ALA A 96 -2.92 -3.10 -0.44
CA ALA A 96 -3.99 -3.92 -0.96
C ALA A 96 -3.51 -5.32 -1.42
N PHE A 97 -2.33 -5.41 -2.04
CA PHE A 97 -1.75 -6.68 -2.44
C PHE A 97 -1.29 -7.52 -1.25
N GLY A 98 -0.71 -6.88 -0.23
CA GLY A 98 -0.40 -7.56 1.03
C GLY A 98 -1.66 -8.18 1.65
N ALA A 99 -2.76 -7.43 1.66
CA ALA A 99 -4.07 -7.90 2.12
C ALA A 99 -4.60 -9.08 1.29
N LEU A 100 -4.53 -8.96 -0.04
CA LEU A 100 -4.94 -10.03 -0.96
C LEU A 100 -4.17 -11.32 -0.70
N LEU A 101 -2.85 -11.23 -0.52
CA LEU A 101 -1.99 -12.39 -0.24
C LEU A 101 -2.35 -13.03 1.10
N TYR A 102 -2.60 -12.24 2.15
CA TYR A 102 -3.12 -12.79 3.40
C TYR A 102 -4.45 -13.51 3.17
N GLY A 103 -5.39 -12.90 2.46
CA GLY A 103 -6.64 -13.54 2.08
C GLY A 103 -6.44 -14.82 1.25
N LEU A 104 -5.44 -14.89 0.38
CA LEU A 104 -5.25 -16.07 -0.46
C LEU A 104 -4.65 -17.26 0.33
N PHE A 105 -3.74 -16.99 1.26
CA PHE A 105 -3.11 -18.04 2.08
C PHE A 105 -3.91 -18.45 3.32
N LEU A 106 -4.56 -17.50 3.99
CA LEU A 106 -5.29 -17.74 5.25
C LEU A 106 -6.78 -18.03 5.04
N TYR A 107 -7.35 -17.79 3.86
CA TYR A 107 -8.79 -18.02 3.66
C TYR A 107 -9.16 -19.48 3.91
N ASN A 108 -10.17 -19.67 4.75
CA ASN A 108 -10.60 -20.98 5.22
C ASN A 108 -9.52 -21.81 5.92
N ALA A 109 -8.53 -21.16 6.54
CA ALA A 109 -7.66 -21.83 7.50
C ALA A 109 -8.51 -22.42 8.64
N LYS A 110 -8.39 -23.75 8.82
CA LYS A 110 -8.95 -24.46 9.98
C LYS A 110 -8.03 -24.23 11.18
N ASN A 111 -8.61 -24.28 12.37
CA ASN A 111 -7.87 -24.24 13.63
C ASN A 111 -7.20 -25.59 13.95
N ASP A 112 -6.68 -26.27 12.93
CA ASP A 112 -5.90 -27.51 13.04
C ASP A 112 -4.40 -27.17 13.00
N GLY A 113 -3.54 -28.13 13.37
CA GLY A 113 -2.06 -27.97 13.39
C GLY A 113 -1.43 -27.46 12.09
N TRP A 114 -2.18 -27.46 10.99
CA TRP A 114 -1.81 -26.88 9.69
C TRP A 114 -1.95 -25.36 9.61
N ILE A 115 -2.43 -24.65 10.63
CA ILE A 115 -2.50 -23.18 10.59
C ILE A 115 -1.12 -22.52 10.67
N PHE A 116 -0.21 -23.10 11.46
CA PHE A 116 1.15 -22.61 11.64
C PHE A 116 1.95 -22.50 10.33
N PRO A 117 2.10 -23.59 9.53
CA PRO A 117 2.85 -23.49 8.28
C PRO A 117 2.21 -22.53 7.27
N ARG A 118 0.88 -22.35 7.30
CA ARG A 118 0.19 -21.38 6.44
C ARG A 118 0.47 -19.95 6.83
N VAL A 119 0.44 -19.64 8.12
CA VAL A 119 0.76 -18.30 8.64
C VAL A 119 2.20 -17.94 8.30
N VAL A 120 3.13 -18.88 8.50
CA VAL A 120 4.55 -18.71 8.14
C VAL A 120 4.69 -18.43 6.64
N ALA A 121 4.09 -19.25 5.78
CA ALA A 121 4.17 -19.08 4.33
C ALA A 121 3.51 -17.78 3.85
N ALA A 122 2.34 -17.42 4.40
CA ALA A 122 1.64 -16.18 4.09
C ALA A 122 2.50 -14.96 4.45
N LYS A 123 2.97 -14.91 5.70
CA LYS A 123 3.73 -13.77 6.20
C LYS A 123 5.08 -13.64 5.51
N THR A 124 5.75 -14.76 5.24
CA THR A 124 7.02 -14.77 4.50
C THR A 124 6.82 -14.24 3.08
N THR A 125 5.78 -14.72 2.38
CA THR A 125 5.49 -14.26 1.01
C THR A 125 5.16 -12.76 0.98
N VAL A 126 4.32 -12.27 1.90
CA VAL A 126 3.99 -10.84 1.97
C VAL A 126 5.22 -10.00 2.34
N THR A 127 6.05 -10.48 3.26
CA THR A 127 7.25 -9.75 3.68
C THR A 127 8.27 -9.65 2.55
N ILE A 128 8.46 -10.71 1.77
CA ILE A 128 9.37 -10.71 0.63
C ILE A 128 8.77 -9.89 -0.52
N ALA A 129 7.57 -10.26 -1.00
CA ALA A 129 6.99 -9.62 -2.18
C ALA A 129 6.59 -8.16 -1.93
N CYS A 130 5.79 -7.89 -0.90
CA CYS A 130 5.27 -6.56 -0.63
C CYS A 130 6.28 -5.70 0.11
N ASN A 131 6.72 -6.13 1.29
CA ASN A 131 7.52 -5.25 2.17
C ASN A 131 8.97 -5.08 1.70
N LEU A 132 9.57 -6.11 1.10
CA LEU A 132 10.96 -6.05 0.67
C LEU A 132 11.10 -5.57 -0.77
N PHE A 133 10.40 -6.16 -1.73
CA PHE A 133 10.52 -5.73 -3.13
C PHE A 133 9.67 -4.49 -3.41
N LEU A 134 8.35 -4.59 -3.29
CA LEU A 134 7.46 -3.52 -3.76
C LEU A 134 7.65 -2.22 -2.97
N THR A 135 7.75 -2.28 -1.64
CA THR A 135 7.94 -1.09 -0.81
C THR A 135 9.31 -0.45 -1.07
N THR A 136 10.39 -1.22 -1.17
CA THR A 136 11.72 -0.68 -1.47
C THR A 136 11.76 -0.05 -2.86
N PHE A 137 11.11 -0.67 -3.84
CA PHE A 137 11.02 -0.14 -5.19
C PHE A 137 10.22 1.17 -5.24
N ALA A 138 9.05 1.23 -4.60
CA ALA A 138 8.26 2.45 -4.51
C ALA A 138 9.05 3.57 -3.82
N LEU A 139 9.80 3.27 -2.77
CA LEU A 139 10.65 4.25 -2.09
C LEU A 139 11.83 4.71 -2.94
N ALA A 140 12.51 3.80 -3.63
CA ALA A 140 13.62 4.17 -4.52
C ALA A 140 13.15 5.15 -5.61
N SER A 141 11.95 4.94 -6.15
CA SER A 141 11.35 5.86 -7.12
C SER A 141 10.89 7.19 -6.55
N VAL A 142 10.57 7.28 -5.26
CA VAL A 142 10.15 8.53 -4.60
C VAL A 142 11.36 9.33 -4.09
N MET A 143 12.38 8.65 -3.57
CA MET A 143 13.56 9.29 -2.96
C MET A 143 14.66 9.60 -3.97
N GLY A 144 14.60 9.04 -5.19
CA GLY A 144 15.67 9.15 -6.19
C GLY A 144 16.93 8.35 -5.86
N ASP A 145 16.98 7.69 -4.70
CA ASP A 145 18.07 6.85 -4.25
C ASP A 145 18.09 5.50 -5.01
N GLY A 146 19.30 5.01 -5.33
CA GLY A 146 19.48 3.74 -6.01
C GLY A 146 18.83 2.56 -5.25
N PHE A 147 18.02 1.76 -5.95
CA PHE A 147 17.33 0.59 -5.39
C PHE A 147 18.27 -0.32 -4.57
N PHE A 148 19.48 -0.57 -5.08
CA PHE A 148 20.48 -1.43 -4.44
C PHE A 148 21.06 -0.82 -3.15
N ALA A 149 20.96 0.49 -2.93
CA ALA A 149 21.43 1.14 -1.71
C ALA A 149 20.43 0.98 -0.55
N LEU A 150 19.13 1.11 -0.83
CA LEU A 150 18.07 0.98 0.18
C LEU A 150 17.72 -0.48 0.50
N PHE A 151 17.89 -1.38 -0.48
CA PHE A 151 17.53 -2.78 -0.37
C PHE A 151 18.17 -3.54 0.81
N PRO A 152 19.50 -3.51 1.06
CA PRO A 152 20.09 -4.29 2.15
C PRO A 152 19.61 -3.85 3.53
N ALA A 153 19.48 -2.54 3.78
CA ALA A 153 18.94 -2.03 5.04
C ALA A 153 17.48 -2.47 5.26
N ARG A 154 16.67 -2.44 4.19
CA ARG A 154 15.28 -2.93 4.21
C ARG A 154 15.19 -4.44 4.38
N ALA A 155 16.08 -5.21 3.76
CA ALA A 155 16.15 -6.66 3.91
C ALA A 155 16.40 -7.04 5.37
N VAL A 156 17.44 -6.48 5.99
CA VAL A 156 17.77 -6.75 7.39
C VAL A 156 16.60 -6.40 8.30
N LYS A 157 15.99 -5.22 8.12
CA LYS A 157 14.84 -4.79 8.92
C LYS A 157 13.63 -5.71 8.74
N SER A 158 13.25 -6.03 7.50
CA SER A 158 12.07 -6.86 7.19
C SER A 158 12.26 -8.30 7.65
N LEU A 159 13.46 -8.87 7.52
CA LEU A 159 13.78 -10.22 8.02
C LEU A 159 13.84 -10.27 9.55
N ALA A 160 14.35 -9.24 10.22
CA ALA A 160 14.37 -9.17 11.68
C ALA A 160 12.96 -9.08 12.29
N GLN A 161 12.03 -8.40 11.60
CA GLN A 161 10.64 -8.27 12.05
C GLN A 161 9.79 -9.51 11.74
N LEU A 162 10.13 -10.27 10.69
CA LEU A 162 9.41 -11.46 10.25
C LEU A 162 9.12 -12.48 11.38
N PRO A 163 10.07 -12.91 12.24
CA PRO A 163 9.78 -13.89 13.29
C PRO A 163 8.80 -13.36 14.34
N VAL A 164 8.89 -12.07 14.67
CA VAL A 164 7.98 -11.41 15.61
C VAL A 164 6.56 -11.38 15.03
N ASP A 165 6.42 -10.99 13.77
CA ASP A 165 5.13 -10.91 13.10
C ASP A 165 4.46 -12.28 12.93
N ILE A 166 5.26 -13.33 12.65
CA ILE A 166 4.75 -14.72 12.60
C ILE A 166 4.23 -15.15 13.97
N CYS A 167 4.99 -14.89 15.03
CA CYS A 167 4.59 -15.25 16.39
C CYS A 167 3.26 -14.58 16.77
N LEU A 168 3.15 -13.27 16.48
CA LEU A 168 1.92 -12.50 16.70
C LEU A 168 0.74 -13.07 15.91
N MET A 169 0.90 -13.32 14.60
CA MET A 169 -0.18 -13.92 13.81
C MET A 169 -0.59 -15.29 14.35
N CYS A 170 0.35 -16.14 14.73
CA CYS A 170 0.05 -17.47 15.26
C CYS A 170 -0.77 -17.42 16.56
N ILE A 171 -0.69 -16.35 17.35
CA ILE A 171 -1.46 -16.17 18.59
C ILE A 171 -2.80 -15.46 18.32
N PHE A 172 -2.78 -14.32 17.64
CA PHE A 172 -3.96 -13.47 17.48
C PHE A 172 -4.98 -14.04 16.49
N LEU A 173 -4.52 -14.66 15.41
CA LEU A 173 -5.38 -15.16 14.36
C LEU A 173 -6.34 -16.27 14.84
N PRO A 174 -5.88 -17.33 15.56
CA PRO A 174 -6.80 -18.33 16.11
C PRO A 174 -7.70 -17.77 17.23
N LEU A 175 -7.23 -16.77 17.98
CA LEU A 175 -8.03 -16.09 19.00
C LEU A 175 -9.22 -15.36 18.35
N ILE A 176 -8.96 -14.58 17.29
CA ILE A 176 -10.00 -13.88 16.52
C ILE A 176 -10.97 -14.88 15.90
N LEU A 177 -10.47 -15.99 15.34
CA LEU A 177 -11.32 -17.04 14.77
C LEU A 177 -12.26 -17.64 15.82
N LYS A 178 -11.75 -17.98 17.01
CA LYS A 178 -12.56 -18.50 18.12
C LYS A 178 -13.60 -17.50 18.59
N ALA A 179 -13.22 -16.23 18.75
CA ALA A 179 -14.13 -15.16 19.15
C ALA A 179 -15.25 -14.98 18.12
N TYR A 180 -14.91 -14.95 16.83
CA TYR A 180 -15.86 -14.84 15.74
C TYR A 180 -16.86 -16.01 15.72
N CYS A 181 -16.38 -17.25 15.81
CA CYS A 181 -17.24 -18.43 15.85
C CYS A 181 -18.16 -18.47 17.09
N LYS A 182 -17.71 -17.92 18.21
CA LYS A 182 -18.52 -17.81 19.44
C LYS A 182 -19.66 -16.81 19.28
N VAL A 183 -19.41 -15.67 18.64
CA VAL A 183 -20.40 -14.62 18.38
C VAL A 183 -21.37 -15.03 17.27
N PHE A 184 -20.86 -15.59 16.19
CA PHE A 184 -21.64 -15.97 15.01
C PHE A 184 -21.65 -17.49 14.83
N LYS A 185 -22.50 -18.17 15.59
CA LYS A 185 -22.72 -19.62 15.46
C LYS A 185 -23.13 -19.98 14.02
N GLY A 186 -22.42 -20.92 13.41
CA GLY A 186 -22.75 -21.46 12.08
C GLY A 186 -22.56 -20.51 10.89
N ALA A 187 -21.86 -19.38 11.06
CA ALA A 187 -21.70 -18.40 9.98
C ALA A 187 -20.66 -18.79 8.91
N ARG A 188 -19.80 -19.78 9.17
CA ARG A 188 -18.74 -20.19 8.24
C ARG A 188 -19.19 -21.38 7.42
N ALA A 189 -19.29 -21.22 6.10
CA ALA A 189 -19.35 -22.34 5.18
C ALA A 189 -17.95 -22.98 5.11
N GLU A 190 -17.78 -24.14 5.71
CA GLU A 190 -16.49 -24.84 5.72
C GLU A 190 -16.12 -25.34 4.32
N ILE A 191 -14.94 -24.97 3.82
CA ILE A 191 -14.37 -25.61 2.64
C ILE A 191 -13.61 -26.86 3.10
N PRO A 192 -13.90 -28.04 2.52
CA PRO A 192 -13.24 -29.28 2.91
C PRO A 192 -11.72 -29.21 2.64
N ALA A 193 -10.95 -29.92 3.48
CA ALA A 193 -9.50 -29.84 3.54
C ALA A 193 -8.79 -30.43 2.29
N ASP A 194 -9.51 -31.09 1.41
CA ASP A 194 -9.05 -31.61 0.13
C ASP A 194 -8.77 -30.50 -0.91
N LYS A 195 -9.34 -29.31 -0.75
CA LYS A 195 -9.12 -28.14 -1.62
C LYS A 195 -8.10 -27.14 -1.05
N LEU A 196 -7.16 -27.63 -0.24
CA LEU A 196 -6.10 -26.84 0.36
C LEU A 196 -5.18 -26.23 -0.71
N VAL A 197 -4.89 -24.94 -0.54
CA VAL A 197 -3.97 -24.16 -1.41
C VAL A 197 -2.59 -24.82 -1.55
N PHE A 198 -2.09 -25.45 -0.48
CA PHE A 198 -0.79 -26.14 -0.46
C PHE A 198 -0.80 -27.54 -1.07
N SER A 199 -1.98 -28.13 -1.33
CA SER A 199 -2.08 -29.46 -1.92
C SER A 199 -2.14 -29.43 -3.45
N ASN A 200 -2.29 -28.25 -4.06
CA ASN A 200 -2.46 -28.11 -5.50
C ASN A 200 -1.36 -27.21 -6.07
N GLU A 201 -0.33 -27.81 -6.68
CA GLU A 201 0.78 -27.08 -7.33
C GLU A 201 0.29 -25.99 -8.29
N ASN A 202 -0.88 -26.18 -8.91
CA ASN A 202 -1.47 -25.21 -9.82
C ASN A 202 -1.91 -23.92 -9.12
N MET A 203 -2.34 -23.98 -7.85
CA MET A 203 -2.65 -22.76 -7.08
C MET A 203 -1.37 -22.05 -6.66
N LEU A 204 -0.34 -22.79 -6.23
CA LEU A 204 0.95 -22.19 -5.86
C LEU A 204 1.59 -21.48 -7.06
N LYS A 205 1.58 -22.10 -8.24
CA LYS A 205 2.02 -21.48 -9.49
C LYS A 205 1.19 -20.23 -9.83
N ALA A 206 -0.14 -20.29 -9.72
CA ALA A 206 -1.00 -19.12 -9.98
C ALA A 206 -0.71 -17.95 -9.02
N MET A 207 -0.40 -18.23 -7.75
CA MET A 207 0.01 -17.21 -6.78
C MET A 207 1.37 -16.61 -7.13
N ALA A 208 2.34 -17.43 -7.51
CA ALA A 208 3.63 -16.96 -7.98
C ALA A 208 3.47 -16.09 -9.24
N TYR A 209 2.62 -16.47 -10.19
CA TYR A 209 2.29 -15.64 -11.35
C TYR A 209 1.65 -14.31 -10.96
N ILE A 210 0.72 -14.29 -10.00
CA ILE A 210 0.13 -13.04 -9.51
C ILE A 210 1.20 -12.16 -8.86
N VAL A 211 2.03 -12.71 -7.98
CA VAL A 211 3.13 -11.95 -7.37
C VAL A 211 4.07 -11.39 -8.44
N CYS A 212 4.45 -12.18 -9.44
CA CYS A 212 5.30 -11.72 -10.54
C CYS A 212 4.62 -10.65 -11.41
N ILE A 213 3.36 -10.82 -11.79
CA ILE A 213 2.60 -9.83 -12.57
C ILE A 213 2.48 -8.52 -11.78
N LEU A 214 2.27 -8.60 -10.47
CA LEU A 214 2.17 -7.41 -9.63
C LEU A 214 3.52 -6.72 -9.42
N LEU A 215 4.60 -7.47 -9.31
CA LEU A 215 5.96 -6.93 -9.33
C LEU A 215 6.24 -6.20 -10.64
N ILE A 216 5.80 -6.76 -11.78
CA ILE A 216 5.94 -6.12 -13.10
C ILE A 216 5.10 -4.84 -13.19
N ILE A 217 3.82 -4.88 -12.77
CA ILE A 217 2.92 -3.72 -12.82
C ILE A 217 3.44 -2.57 -11.95
N VAL A 218 3.81 -2.85 -10.70
CA VAL A 218 4.36 -1.81 -9.84
C VAL A 218 5.72 -1.34 -10.34
N GLY A 219 6.54 -2.27 -10.85
CA GLY A 219 7.80 -1.98 -11.54
C GLY A 219 7.64 -0.97 -12.68
N SER A 220 6.67 -1.20 -13.57
CA SER A 220 6.41 -0.30 -14.70
C SER A 220 5.84 1.05 -14.24
N LEU A 221 5.00 1.07 -13.20
CA LEU A 221 4.51 2.33 -12.62
C LEU A 221 5.62 3.17 -11.97
N GLY A 222 6.65 2.54 -11.38
CA GLY A 222 7.78 3.28 -10.83
C GLY A 222 8.67 3.89 -11.90
N ILE A 223 8.88 3.19 -13.01
CA ILE A 223 9.65 3.73 -14.14
C ILE A 223 8.92 4.96 -14.72
N ALA A 224 7.63 4.83 -15.04
CA ALA A 224 6.84 5.93 -15.58
C ALA A 224 6.73 7.13 -14.61
N GLY A 225 6.66 6.88 -13.31
CA GLY A 225 6.65 7.94 -12.30
C GLY A 225 8.00 8.66 -12.16
N ASN A 226 9.11 7.95 -12.37
CA ASN A 226 10.44 8.55 -12.36
C ASN A 226 10.69 9.42 -13.61
N ASP A 227 10.18 9.00 -14.76
CA ASP A 227 10.24 9.78 -16.00
C ASP A 227 9.41 11.08 -15.87
N LEU A 228 8.20 11.00 -15.30
CA LEU A 228 7.36 12.17 -15.03
C LEU A 228 7.97 13.14 -14.00
N TYR A 229 8.73 12.64 -13.03
CA TYR A 229 9.42 13.49 -12.06
C TYR A 229 10.60 14.24 -12.69
N SER A 230 11.37 13.58 -13.55
CA SER A 230 12.47 14.21 -14.31
C SER A 230 11.97 15.31 -15.24
N ASP A 231 10.87 15.06 -15.96
CA ASP A 231 10.28 16.05 -16.87
C ASP A 231 9.78 17.29 -16.12
N ASN A 232 9.27 17.10 -14.90
CA ASN A 232 8.73 18.20 -14.10
C ASN A 232 9.83 19.03 -13.41
N SER A 233 10.95 18.40 -13.00
CA SER A 233 12.11 19.13 -12.48
C SER A 233 12.79 19.98 -13.55
N ASP A 234 12.93 19.44 -14.77
CA ASP A 234 13.50 20.18 -15.90
C ASP A 234 12.65 21.41 -16.26
N LEU A 235 11.33 21.30 -16.06
CA LEU A 235 10.39 22.40 -16.27
C LEU A 235 10.49 23.48 -15.18
N GLU A 236 10.63 23.10 -13.89
CA GLU A 236 10.84 24.04 -12.79
C GLU A 236 12.17 24.81 -12.93
N ASP A 237 13.24 24.14 -13.34
CA ASP A 237 14.53 24.78 -13.61
C ASP A 237 14.42 25.78 -14.77
N THR A 238 13.73 25.40 -15.84
CA THR A 238 13.48 26.30 -16.98
C THR A 238 12.66 27.52 -16.56
N ILE A 239 11.60 27.35 -15.76
CA ILE A 239 10.76 28.46 -15.28
C ILE A 239 11.57 29.41 -14.41
N THR A 240 12.39 28.87 -13.51
CA THR A 240 13.24 29.66 -12.61
C THR A 240 14.25 30.49 -13.39
N GLU A 241 14.90 29.90 -14.41
CA GLU A 241 15.84 30.62 -15.28
C GLU A 241 15.15 31.73 -16.08
N GLN A 242 13.91 31.53 -16.53
CA GLN A 242 13.15 32.58 -17.22
C GLN A 242 12.75 33.71 -16.26
N SER A 243 12.32 33.39 -15.04
CA SER A 243 11.97 34.39 -14.02
C SER A 243 13.16 35.28 -13.67
N GLU A 244 14.36 34.71 -13.49
CA GLU A 244 15.58 35.46 -13.19
C GLU A 244 15.97 36.41 -14.34
N LYS A 245 15.82 35.98 -15.61
CA LYS A 245 16.03 36.84 -16.78
C LYS A 245 15.02 37.99 -16.85
N ILE A 246 13.77 37.75 -16.49
CA ILE A 246 12.74 38.80 -16.48
C ILE A 246 13.05 39.83 -15.40
N GLU A 247 13.45 39.41 -14.20
CA GLU A 247 13.85 40.33 -13.12
C GLU A 247 15.07 41.17 -13.51
N ALA A 248 16.09 40.57 -14.12
CA ALA A 248 17.26 41.30 -14.62
C ALA A 248 16.89 42.34 -15.68
N MET A 249 16.00 41.99 -16.60
CA MET A 249 15.52 42.89 -17.65
C MET A 249 14.67 44.04 -17.07
N GLN A 250 13.85 43.76 -16.04
CA GLN A 250 13.11 44.79 -15.32
C GLN A 250 14.03 45.74 -14.56
N SER A 251 15.11 45.24 -13.95
CA SER A 251 16.12 46.06 -13.29
C SER A 251 16.84 47.00 -14.29
N GLU A 252 17.21 46.50 -15.46
CA GLU A 252 17.87 47.31 -16.50
C GLU A 252 16.94 48.39 -17.07
N ILE A 253 15.65 48.06 -17.19
CA ILE A 253 14.61 49.03 -17.56
C ILE A 253 14.46 50.10 -16.47
N ASP A 254 14.44 49.72 -15.18
CA ASP A 254 14.32 50.65 -14.06
C ASP A 254 15.50 51.61 -13.97
N ASP A 255 16.74 51.13 -14.20
CA ASP A 255 17.94 51.97 -14.30
C ASP A 255 17.85 52.98 -15.45
N LEU A 256 17.30 52.56 -16.60
CA LEU A 256 17.07 53.46 -17.75
C LEU A 256 16.00 54.52 -17.44
N TYR A 257 14.93 54.16 -16.74
CA TYR A 257 13.90 55.12 -16.34
C TYR A 257 14.45 56.16 -15.33
N GLU A 258 15.29 55.74 -14.39
CA GLU A 258 15.95 56.63 -13.44
C GLU A 258 16.94 57.59 -14.13
N HIS A 259 17.68 57.10 -15.14
CA HIS A 259 18.62 57.92 -15.92
C HIS A 259 17.93 58.97 -16.79
N ILE A 260 16.73 58.68 -17.31
CA ILE A 260 15.97 59.57 -18.22
C ILE A 260 15.00 60.50 -17.44
N GLY A 261 14.76 60.24 -16.14
CA GLY A 261 13.99 61.12 -15.26
C GLY A 261 12.47 61.08 -15.48
N ILE A 262 11.94 59.99 -16.03
CA ILE A 262 10.50 59.81 -16.37
C ILE A 262 9.87 58.81 -15.38
N GLN A 263 8.69 59.12 -14.83
CA GLN A 263 7.96 58.18 -13.97
C GLN A 263 7.46 56.95 -14.75
N LYS A 264 7.72 55.76 -14.20
CA LYS A 264 7.33 54.44 -14.73
C LYS A 264 5.80 54.32 -14.89
N PRO A 265 5.28 53.77 -16.01
CA PRO A 265 3.87 53.43 -16.11
C PRO A 265 3.53 52.24 -15.19
N ASP A 266 2.40 52.35 -14.49
CA ASP A 266 1.94 51.40 -13.46
C ASP A 266 1.64 50.01 -14.05
N SER A 267 2.39 48.99 -13.62
CA SER A 267 2.31 47.61 -14.13
C SER A 267 1.20 46.76 -13.48
N SER A 268 0.26 47.39 -12.74
CA SER A 268 -0.86 46.71 -12.09
C SER A 268 -2.06 46.42 -13.01
N GLN A 269 -2.00 46.78 -14.29
CA GLN A 269 -3.02 46.43 -15.29
C GLN A 269 -2.48 45.39 -16.28
N THR A 270 -2.38 44.15 -15.84
CA THR A 270 -2.46 43.01 -16.76
C THR A 270 -3.40 42.01 -16.11
N GLU A 271 -4.67 42.09 -16.49
CA GLU A 271 -5.68 41.10 -16.12
C GLU A 271 -5.15 39.70 -16.49
N PRO A 272 -5.42 38.67 -15.66
CA PRO A 272 -5.15 37.31 -16.07
C PRO A 272 -6.01 37.01 -17.29
N VAL A 273 -5.37 36.70 -18.42
CA VAL A 273 -6.05 36.26 -19.63
C VAL A 273 -6.88 35.02 -19.28
N GLU A 274 -8.19 35.24 -19.31
CA GLU A 274 -9.24 34.25 -19.25
C GLU A 274 -8.95 33.14 -20.27
N THR A 275 -8.56 31.95 -19.80
CA THR A 275 -8.57 30.74 -20.63
C THR A 275 -10.03 30.40 -20.94
N ALA A 276 -10.49 30.89 -22.08
CA ALA A 276 -11.74 30.49 -22.70
C ALA A 276 -11.53 29.17 -23.49
N GLU A 277 -12.45 28.23 -23.20
CA GLU A 277 -12.82 26.99 -23.91
C GLU A 277 -11.91 25.76 -23.81
#